data_AF-A0A0Q8RX78-F1
#
_entry.id   AF-A0A0Q8RX78-F1
#
_cell.length_a   1.000
_cell.length_b   1.000
_cell.length_c   1.000
_cell.angle_alpha   90.00
_cell.angle_beta   90.00
_cell.angle_gamma   90.00
#
_symmetry.space_group_name_H-M   'P 1'
#
loop_
_entity.id
_entity.type
_entity.pdbx_description
1 polymer ?
#
loop_
_entity_poly.entity_id
_entity_poly.type
_entity_poly.pdbx_seq_one_letter_code
_entity_poly.pdbx_strand_id
1 'polypeptide(L)' 'MYRFAGKATFSANIPGELMAAAGAVAQLYQPHAVFTMDLAETADGIRIIEYNCWNASRLYASDAARIFHAVQDYMMEME' A
#
# COMPACT_ATOMS: atom_id res chain seq x y z
N MET A 1 4.88 7.27 -1.68
CA MET A 1 5.85 8.03 -2.50
C MET A 1 6.06 9.39 -1.87
N TYR A 2 7.28 9.76 -1.49
CA TYR A 2 7.54 11.10 -0.96
C TYR A 2 8.23 11.94 -2.04
N ARG A 3 7.81 13.19 -2.23
CA ARG A 3 8.52 14.12 -3.12
C ARG A 3 9.41 15.01 -2.26
N PHE A 4 10.72 14.88 -2.43
CA PHE A 4 11.71 15.70 -1.73
C PHE A 4 12.46 16.56 -2.75
N ALA A 5 12.52 17.87 -2.52
CA ALA A 5 13.13 18.84 -3.43
C ALA A 5 12.68 18.69 -4.91
N GLY A 6 11.38 18.44 -5.13
CA GLY A 6 10.81 18.27 -6.46
C GLY A 6 11.04 16.90 -7.12
N LYS A 7 11.83 16.01 -6.50
CA LYS A 7 12.11 14.67 -7.03
C LYS A 7 11.34 13.59 -6.29
N ALA A 8 10.86 12.60 -7.04
CA ALA A 8 10.28 11.41 -6.44
C ALA A 8 11.37 10.66 -5.66
N THR A 9 11.10 10.38 -4.38
CA THR A 9 11.97 9.62 -3.51
C THR A 9 11.24 8.35 -3.08
N PHE A 10 11.95 7.23 -3.18
CA PHE A 10 11.45 5.92 -2.80
C PHE A 10 12.36 5.35 -1.72
N SER A 11 11.76 4.79 -0.69
CA SER A 11 12.44 4.11 0.40
C SER A 11 11.72 2.78 0.63
N ALA A 12 12.48 1.70 0.76
CA ALA A 12 11.94 0.42 1.22
C ALA A 12 11.76 0.38 2.74
N ASN A 13 12.42 1.28 3.48
CA ASN A 13 12.22 1.42 4.91
C ASN A 13 10.92 2.17 5.19
N ILE A 14 9.98 1.50 5.86
CA ILE A 14 8.68 2.05 6.27
C ILE A 14 8.69 2.17 7.80
N PRO A 15 8.49 3.36 8.37
CA PRO A 15 8.40 3.54 9.83
C PRO A 15 7.33 2.63 10.46
N GLY A 16 7.61 2.09 11.65
CA GLY A 16 6.72 1.13 12.32
C GLY A 16 5.33 1.69 12.62
N GLU A 17 5.24 2.97 13.00
CA GLU A 17 3.97 3.66 13.22
C GLU A 17 3.11 3.77 11.95
N LEU A 18 3.75 3.97 10.80
CA LEU A 18 3.06 4.03 9.51
C LEU A 18 2.55 2.63 9.11
N MET A 19 3.32 1.58 9.38
CA MET A 19 2.88 0.20 9.16
C MET A 19 1.72 -0.19 10.09
N ALA A 20 1.77 0.23 11.36
CA ALA A 20 0.67 0.00 12.31
C ALA A 20 -0.60 0.75 11.89
N ALA A 21 -0.47 2.02 11.46
CA ALA A 21 -1.57 2.81 10.93
C ALA A 21 -2.17 2.14 9.68
N ALA A 22 -1.34 1.67 8.76
CA ALA A 22 -1.79 0.92 7.57
C ALA A 22 -2.63 -0.30 7.97
N GLY A 23 -2.14 -1.13 8.89
CA GLY A 23 -2.88 -2.29 9.37
C GLY A 23 -4.25 -1.91 9.98
N ALA A 24 -4.31 -0.85 10.77
CA ALA A 24 -5.55 -0.39 11.39
C ALA A 24 -6.55 0.14 10.35
N VAL A 25 -6.11 0.99 9.42
CA VAL A 25 -7.02 1.60 8.43
C VAL A 25 -7.46 0.63 7.34
N ALA A 26 -6.65 -0.37 6.98
CA ALA A 26 -7.05 -1.44 6.06
C ALA A 26 -8.28 -2.20 6.55
N GLN A 27 -8.50 -2.28 7.86
CA GLN A 27 -9.69 -2.93 8.44
C GLN A 27 -10.96 -2.09 8.35
N LEU A 28 -10.83 -0.77 8.16
CA LEU A 28 -11.99 0.13 8.10
C LEU A 28 -12.75 0.01 6.78
N TYR A 29 -12.04 -0.30 5.69
CA TYR A 29 -12.62 -0.41 4.37
C TYR A 29 -11.81 -1.36 3.48
N GLN A 30 -12.49 -2.39 2.94
CA GLN A 30 -11.90 -3.45 2.11
C GLN A 30 -12.76 -3.61 0.85
N PRO A 31 -12.48 -2.84 -0.23
CA PRO A 31 -13.30 -2.86 -1.44
C PRO A 31 -13.19 -4.18 -2.22
N HIS A 32 -12.13 -4.95 -1.97
CA HIS A 32 -11.86 -6.26 -2.56
C HIS A 32 -10.99 -7.06 -1.59
N ALA A 33 -10.79 -8.36 -1.83
CA ALA A 33 -9.85 -9.17 -1.04
C ALA A 33 -8.38 -8.78 -1.26
N VAL A 34 -8.09 -8.19 -2.42
CA VAL A 34 -6.75 -7.70 -2.81
C VAL A 34 -6.90 -6.27 -3.29
N PHE A 35 -6.33 -5.33 -2.54
CA PHE A 35 -6.43 -3.90 -2.78
C PHE A 35 -5.16 -3.21 -2.31
N THR A 36 -5.02 -1.95 -2.68
CA THR A 36 -3.92 -1.07 -2.27
C THR A 36 -4.48 0.20 -1.68
N MET A 37 -3.65 0.85 -0.85
CA MET A 37 -3.95 2.16 -0.27
C MET A 37 -2.67 2.97 -0.18
N ASP A 38 -2.79 4.27 -0.44
CA ASP A 38 -1.73 5.22 -0.21
C ASP A 38 -2.04 6.03 1.04
N LEU A 39 -1.04 6.14 1.91
CA LEU A 39 -1.11 6.90 3.15
C LEU A 39 -0.22 8.13 3.08
N ALA A 40 -0.68 9.21 3.70
CA ALA A 40 0.11 10.41 3.93
C ALA A 40 0.01 10.86 5.38
N GLU A 41 1.12 11.37 5.91
CA GLU A 41 1.13 12.09 7.17
C GLU A 41 0.58 13.50 6.95
N THR A 42 -0.33 13.94 7.81
CA THR A 42 -0.88 15.30 7.83
C THR A 42 -0.66 15.93 9.21
N ALA A 43 -0.97 17.22 9.36
CA ALA A 43 -0.92 17.89 10.67
C ALA A 43 -1.82 17.23 11.73
N ASP A 44 -2.85 16.49 11.30
CA ASP A 44 -3.80 15.79 12.19
C ASP A 44 -3.50 14.27 12.26
N GLY A 45 -2.32 13.85 11.80
CA GLY A 45 -1.86 12.46 11.78
C GLY A 45 -2.00 11.77 10.43
N ILE A 46 -1.77 10.46 10.41
CA ILE A 46 -1.79 9.66 9.17
C ILE A 46 -3.22 9.56 8.61
N ARG A 47 -3.37 9.75 7.31
CA ARG A 47 -4.63 9.66 6.56
C ARG A 47 -4.44 8.87 5.29
N ILE A 48 -5.55 8.28 4.82
CA ILE A 48 -5.60 7.66 3.50
C ILE A 48 -5.86 8.74 2.46
N ILE A 49 -5.07 8.74 1.40
CA ILE A 49 -5.21 9.70 0.29
C ILE A 49 -5.72 9.04 -0.99
N GLU A 50 -5.54 7.73 -1.13
CA GLU A 50 -5.99 6.95 -2.29
C GLU A 50 -6.29 5.51 -1.87
N TYR A 51 -7.33 4.94 -2.48
CA TYR A 51 -7.67 3.51 -2.42
C TYR A 51 -7.84 3.01 -3.84
N ASN A 52 -7.20 1.89 -4.17
CA ASN A 52 -7.23 1.34 -5.51
C ASN A 52 -7.41 -0.18 -5.50
N CYS A 53 -7.95 -0.69 -6.61
CA CYS A 53 -7.75 -2.09 -6.96
C CYS A 53 -6.27 -2.29 -7.32
N TRP A 54 -5.69 -3.43 -6.93
CA TRP A 54 -4.25 -3.65 -7.05
C TRP A 54 -3.76 -3.60 -8.51
N ASN A 55 -4.60 -3.98 -9.47
CA ASN A 55 -4.32 -3.94 -10.92
C ASN A 55 -4.13 -2.51 -11.47
N ALA A 56 -4.65 -1.49 -10.78
CA ALA A 56 -4.49 -0.08 -11.17
C ALA A 56 -3.33 0.61 -10.44
N SER A 57 -2.55 -0.12 -9.65
CA SER A 57 -1.56 0.46 -8.74
C SER A 57 -0.13 0.36 -9.28
N ARG A 58 0.70 1.34 -8.91
CA ARG A 58 2.15 1.22 -9.09
C ARG A 58 2.77 0.46 -7.93
N LEU A 59 3.88 -0.24 -8.20
CA LEU A 59 4.57 -1.04 -7.18
C LEU A 59 5.74 -0.29 -6.51
N TYR A 60 6.16 0.86 -7.04
CA TYR A 60 7.22 1.70 -6.48
C TYR A 60 8.50 0.91 -6.10
N ALA A 61 8.89 0.95 -4.82
CA ALA A 61 10.03 0.19 -4.27
C ALA A 61 9.63 -1.15 -3.63
N SER A 62 8.40 -1.61 -3.86
CA SER A 62 7.92 -2.89 -3.35
C SER A 62 8.51 -4.06 -4.12
N ASP A 63 8.57 -5.23 -3.48
CA ASP A 63 8.97 -6.48 -4.13
C ASP A 63 7.84 -6.98 -5.03
N ALA A 64 7.94 -6.65 -6.32
CA ALA A 64 6.93 -7.02 -7.30
C ALA A 64 6.75 -8.54 -7.39
N ALA A 65 7.84 -9.31 -7.45
CA ALA A 65 7.76 -10.76 -7.58
C ALA A 65 6.99 -11.36 -6.40
N ARG A 66 7.32 -10.96 -5.18
CA ARG A 66 6.61 -11.42 -3.98
C ARG A 66 5.12 -11.07 -3.99
N ILE A 67 4.76 -9.87 -4.43
CA ILE A 67 3.37 -9.44 -4.53
C ILE A 67 2.62 -10.31 -5.55
N PHE A 68 3.16 -10.48 -6.76
CA PHE A 68 2.50 -11.26 -7.81
C PHE A 68 2.36 -12.73 -7.41
N HIS A 69 3.37 -13.34 -6.78
CA HIS A 69 3.26 -14.69 -6.25
C HIS A 69 2.16 -14.81 -5.19
N ALA A 70 2.12 -13.90 -4.20
CA ALA A 70 1.09 -13.93 -3.17
C ALA A 70 -0.34 -13.77 -3.73
N VAL A 71 -0.52 -12.91 -4.74
CA VAL A 71 -1.83 -12.75 -5.40
C VAL A 71 -2.17 -14.00 -6.23
N GLN A 72 -1.21 -14.58 -6.95
CA GLN A 72 -1.43 -15.80 -7.71
C GLN A 72 -1.84 -16.97 -6.80
N ASP A 73 -1.15 -17.15 -5.67
CA ASP A 73 -1.47 -18.17 -4.68
C ASP A 73 -2.89 -17.98 -4.14
N TYR A 74 -3.25 -16.75 -3.77
CA TYR A 74 -4.62 -16.40 -3.36
C TYR A 74 -5.67 -16.76 -4.43
N MET A 75 -5.40 -16.47 -5.70
CA MET A 75 -6.33 -16.78 -6.79
C MET A 75 -6.50 -18.30 -7.01
N MET A 76 -5.43 -19.08 -6.86
CA MET A 76 -5.49 -20.54 -6.99
C MET A 76 -6.24 -21.21 -5.83
N GLU A 77 -6.20 -20.63 -4.62
CA GLU A 77 -6.96 -21.11 -3.47
C GLU A 77 -8.47 -20.84 -3.57
N MET A 78 -8.88 -19.93 -4.47
CA MET A 78 -10.29 -19.60 -4.72
C MET A 78 -10.95 -20.45 -5.81
N GLU A 79 -10.18 -21.25 -6.56
CA GLU A 79 -10.68 -22.24 -7.54
C GLU A 79 -11.04 -23.58 -6.88
#